data_AF-A0AAJ0G2U5-F1
#
_entry.id   AF-A0AAJ0G2U5-F1
#
_cell.length_a   1.000
_cell.length_b   1.000
_cell.length_c   1.000
_cell.angle_alpha   90.00
_cell.angle_beta   90.00
_cell.angle_gamma   90.00
#
_symmetry.space_group_name_H-M   'P 1'
#
loop_
_entity.id
_entity.type
_entity.pdbx_description
1 polymer ?
#
loop_
_entity_poly.entity_id
_entity_poly.type
_entity_poly.pdbx_seq_one_letter_code
_entity_poly.pdbx_strand_id
1 'polypeptide(L)'
;MHEDDHDANFKVRRNGKAVYIQISPSHFVNLPAMTEKYLTYLEVLRSGEEVLGEIYDTDVFEWIMKPFEPLLVELAPPPPGNPKHTQISLQQHLFPDFFVFDLDIIDEKLCPRRIFSKEPPFQWTHFYDPAGVILSFRDPEDALFKQPRKVLIDDGQVECFYKPCHSSTQATRELKSCKAIAAAGLYDGQLNRCRIHGVVMDEDDFILGILLSYVDCADCPLSARVHPKEPDDPPMSVRRNWSRQLDMTLSSLQEAGIVWGDAMGMAKIRELLFSSETEP
;
A
#
# COMPACT_ATOMS: atom_id res chain seq x y z
N MET A 1 3.20 -9.45 -7.78
CA MET A 1 3.69 -8.17 -8.37
C MET A 1 3.01 -8.09 -9.72
N HIS A 2 2.45 -6.94 -10.10
CA HIS A 2 2.04 -6.75 -11.48
C HIS A 2 3.27 -6.41 -12.29
N GLU A 3 3.49 -7.18 -13.35
CA GLU A 3 4.51 -6.87 -14.36
C GLU A 3 4.27 -5.48 -15.01
N ASP A 4 3.03 -4.96 -14.89
CA ASP A 4 2.54 -3.75 -15.58
C ASP A 4 2.47 -2.46 -14.74
N ASP A 5 2.73 -2.47 -13.42
CA ASP A 5 2.74 -1.22 -12.61
C ASP A 5 4.08 -0.49 -12.78
N HIS A 6 4.17 0.28 -13.85
CA HIS A 6 5.38 1.01 -14.22
C HIS A 6 5.50 2.37 -13.54
N ASP A 7 4.70 2.69 -12.53
CA ASP A 7 4.86 3.94 -11.79
C ASP A 7 6.00 3.83 -10.76
N ALA A 8 6.77 4.91 -10.60
CA ALA A 8 7.86 4.98 -9.64
C ALA A 8 7.75 6.23 -8.76
N ASN A 9 8.13 6.08 -7.49
CA ASN A 9 8.14 7.17 -6.51
C ASN A 9 9.51 7.25 -5.85
N PHE A 10 10.15 8.41 -5.94
CA PHE A 10 11.44 8.68 -5.31
C PHE A 10 11.27 9.68 -4.17
N LYS A 11 11.97 9.43 -3.07
CA LYS A 11 12.06 10.35 -1.93
C LYS A 11 13.50 10.81 -1.80
N VAL A 12 13.71 12.10 -2.02
CA VAL A 12 15.01 12.75 -1.85
C VAL A 12 14.95 13.60 -0.58
N ARG A 13 16.02 13.58 0.22
CA ARG A 13 16.19 14.49 1.35
C ARG A 13 17.37 15.42 1.12
N ARG A 14 17.16 16.71 1.36
CA ARG A 14 18.20 17.74 1.25
C ARG A 14 17.95 18.84 2.27
N ASN A 15 18.96 19.19 3.06
CA ASN A 15 18.93 20.34 3.99
C ASN A 15 17.68 20.39 4.90
N GLY A 16 17.23 19.22 5.40
CA GLY A 16 16.04 19.14 6.26
C GLY A 16 14.70 19.25 5.53
N LYS A 17 14.69 19.18 4.19
CA LYS A 17 13.49 19.15 3.35
C LYS A 17 13.36 17.79 2.66
N ALA A 18 12.13 17.39 2.34
CA ALA A 18 11.85 16.21 1.53
C ALA A 18 11.33 16.60 0.14
N VAL A 19 11.73 15.86 -0.88
CA VAL A 19 11.20 16.01 -2.24
C VAL A 19 10.70 14.65 -2.70
N TYR A 20 9.43 14.61 -3.06
CA TYR A 20 8.77 13.44 -3.62
C TYR A 20 8.67 13.62 -5.13
N ILE A 21 9.22 12.67 -5.87
CA ILE A 21 9.21 12.67 -7.33
C ILE A 21 8.38 11.48 -7.78
N GLN A 22 7.36 11.75 -8.57
CA GLN A 22 6.45 10.78 -9.14
C GLN A 22 6.74 10.64 -10.63
N ILE A 23 6.89 9.41 -11.09
CA ILE A 23 7.13 9.10 -12.50
C ILE A 23 6.05 8.13 -12.92
N SER A 24 5.33 8.47 -13.99
CA SER A 24 4.35 7.59 -14.62
C SER A 24 4.55 7.60 -16.13
N PRO A 25 4.64 6.43 -16.79
CA PRO A 25 4.69 6.36 -18.25
C PRO A 25 3.47 7.00 -18.94
N SER A 26 2.35 7.15 -18.24
CA SER A 26 1.18 7.88 -18.75
C SER A 26 1.47 9.35 -19.08
N HIS A 27 2.54 9.92 -18.50
CA HIS A 27 3.00 11.29 -18.78
C HIS A 27 4.01 11.37 -19.93
N PHE A 28 4.34 10.25 -20.59
CA PHE A 28 5.31 10.21 -21.69
C PHE A 28 4.57 10.29 -23.03
N VAL A 29 4.49 11.48 -23.62
CA VAL A 29 3.70 11.70 -24.84
C VAL A 29 4.58 11.51 -26.09
N ASN A 30 4.32 10.44 -26.86
CA ASN A 30 4.98 10.14 -28.15
C ASN A 30 6.51 9.85 -28.09
N LEU A 31 7.02 9.28 -27.00
CA LEU A 31 8.47 9.09 -26.78
C LEU A 31 8.90 7.64 -26.52
N PRO A 32 8.84 6.74 -27.53
CA PRO A 32 9.09 5.30 -27.34
C PRO A 32 10.49 4.99 -26.78
N ALA A 33 11.53 5.69 -27.22
CA ALA A 33 12.90 5.47 -26.75
C ALA A 33 13.09 5.85 -25.27
N MET A 34 12.40 6.90 -24.81
CA MET A 34 12.45 7.34 -23.40
C MET A 34 11.65 6.40 -22.50
N THR A 35 10.52 5.89 -22.98
CA THR A 35 9.76 4.85 -22.28
C THR A 35 10.59 3.58 -22.11
N GLU A 36 11.26 3.12 -23.18
CA GLU A 36 12.13 1.93 -23.12
C GLU A 36 13.26 2.12 -22.11
N LYS A 37 13.97 3.25 -22.18
CA LYS A 37 15.02 3.60 -21.23
C LYS A 37 14.51 3.60 -19.78
N TYR A 38 13.35 4.21 -19.54
CA TYR A 38 12.73 4.23 -18.22
C TYR A 38 12.40 2.82 -17.71
N LEU A 39 11.85 1.95 -18.56
CA LEU A 39 11.49 0.59 -18.18
C LEU A 39 12.73 -0.24 -17.82
N THR A 40 13.83 -0.11 -18.57
CA THR A 40 15.10 -0.76 -18.22
C THR A 40 15.63 -0.27 -16.87
N TYR A 41 15.55 1.03 -16.61
CA TYR A 41 15.96 1.61 -15.32
C TYR A 41 15.05 1.15 -14.17
N LEU A 42 13.76 1.03 -14.42
CA LEU A 42 12.81 0.51 -13.43
C LEU A 42 13.09 -0.96 -13.12
N GLU A 43 13.54 -1.75 -14.10
CA GLU A 43 13.95 -3.13 -13.89
C GLU A 43 15.18 -3.24 -12.97
N VAL A 44 16.20 -2.38 -13.18
CA VAL A 44 17.36 -2.27 -12.28
C VAL A 44 16.93 -1.98 -10.84
N LEU A 45 16.02 -1.03 -10.64
CA LEU A 45 15.51 -0.70 -9.30
C LEU A 45 14.67 -1.83 -8.68
N ARG A 46 13.97 -2.61 -9.51
CA ARG A 46 13.13 -3.74 -9.06
C ARG A 46 13.96 -4.98 -8.72
N SER A 47 15.09 -5.20 -9.40
CA SER A 47 15.98 -6.32 -9.10
C SER A 47 16.61 -6.17 -7.71
N GLY A 48 16.86 -4.92 -7.29
CA GLY A 48 17.56 -4.60 -6.05
C GLY A 48 19.06 -4.90 -6.12
N GLU A 49 19.58 -5.16 -7.31
CA GLU A 49 21.01 -5.33 -7.57
C GLU A 49 21.65 -3.96 -7.85
N GLU A 50 22.90 -3.76 -7.43
CA GLU A 50 23.65 -2.52 -7.71
C GLU A 50 23.92 -2.36 -9.22
N VAL A 51 23.98 -3.47 -9.96
CA VAL A 51 24.24 -3.51 -11.39
C VAL A 51 23.35 -4.55 -12.05
N LEU A 52 22.62 -4.16 -13.09
CA LEU A 52 21.88 -5.08 -13.94
C LEU A 52 22.32 -4.88 -15.40
N GLY A 53 23.00 -5.87 -15.96
CA GLY A 53 23.65 -5.75 -17.27
C GLY A 53 24.81 -4.75 -17.22
N GLU A 54 24.70 -3.64 -17.96
CA GLU A 54 25.70 -2.56 -17.99
C GLU A 54 25.22 -1.29 -17.24
N ILE A 55 24.06 -1.34 -16.59
CA ILE A 55 23.44 -0.19 -15.93
C ILE A 55 23.60 -0.33 -14.42
N TYR A 56 24.16 0.70 -13.79
CA TYR A 56 24.26 0.82 -12.35
C TYR A 56 23.00 1.50 -11.81
N ASP A 57 22.58 1.16 -10.59
CA ASP A 57 21.50 1.88 -9.91
C ASP A 57 21.80 3.39 -9.78
N THR A 58 23.08 3.76 -9.62
CA THR A 58 23.54 5.14 -9.62
C THR A 58 23.25 5.86 -10.94
N ASP A 59 23.33 5.18 -12.08
CA ASP A 59 22.99 5.78 -13.38
C ASP A 59 21.50 6.16 -13.44
N VAL A 60 20.65 5.34 -12.82
CA VAL A 60 19.22 5.60 -12.69
C VAL A 60 18.99 6.84 -11.82
N PHE A 61 19.63 6.90 -10.65
CA PHE A 61 19.53 8.07 -9.78
C PHE A 61 20.07 9.33 -10.46
N GLU A 62 21.24 9.30 -11.09
CA GLU A 62 21.79 10.44 -11.81
C GLU A 62 20.85 10.93 -12.91
N TRP A 63 20.27 10.02 -13.70
CA TRP A 63 19.33 10.38 -14.75
C TRP A 63 18.07 11.05 -14.21
N ILE A 64 17.48 10.49 -13.15
CA ILE A 64 16.26 11.06 -12.51
C ILE A 64 16.58 12.39 -11.86
N MET A 65 17.71 12.52 -11.18
CA MET A 65 18.05 13.68 -10.35
C MET A 65 18.49 14.89 -11.15
N LYS A 66 19.13 14.69 -12.31
CA LYS A 66 19.66 15.75 -13.18
C LYS A 66 18.69 16.93 -13.42
N PRO A 67 17.41 16.74 -13.78
CA PRO A 67 16.48 17.86 -13.97
C PRO A 67 16.08 18.55 -12.65
N PHE A 68 16.21 17.89 -11.49
CA PHE A 68 15.82 18.43 -10.18
C PHE A 68 16.97 19.15 -9.46
N GLU A 69 18.23 18.93 -9.84
CA GLU A 69 19.39 19.56 -9.20
C GLU A 69 19.24 21.09 -8.96
N PRO A 70 18.91 21.92 -9.98
CA PRO A 70 18.72 23.35 -9.76
C PRO A 70 17.52 23.65 -8.86
N LEU A 71 16.42 22.88 -8.97
CA LEU A 71 15.24 23.05 -8.13
C LEU A 71 15.53 22.71 -6.67
N LEU A 72 16.37 21.70 -6.41
CA LEU A 72 16.77 21.30 -5.07
C LEU A 72 17.67 22.34 -4.41
N VAL A 73 18.53 23.01 -5.19
CA VAL A 73 19.33 24.14 -4.70
C VAL A 73 18.43 25.30 -4.30
N GLU A 74 17.41 25.60 -5.10
CA GLU A 74 16.46 26.69 -4.86
C GLU A 74 15.51 26.42 -3.69
N LEU A 75 14.88 25.24 -3.65
CA LEU A 75 13.81 24.89 -2.71
C LEU A 75 14.34 24.40 -1.36
N ALA A 76 15.54 23.83 -1.35
CA ALA A 76 16.19 23.33 -0.14
C ALA A 76 17.62 23.88 -0.05
N PRO A 77 17.77 25.22 0.10
CA PRO A 77 19.08 25.82 0.27
C PRO A 77 19.73 25.36 1.59
N PRO A 78 21.06 25.43 1.71
CA PRO A 78 21.74 25.12 2.97
C PRO A 78 21.18 25.97 4.11
N PRO A 79 20.99 25.41 5.31
CA PRO A 79 20.54 26.18 6.46
C PRO A 79 21.56 27.29 6.79
N PRO A 80 21.09 28.45 7.27
CA PRO A 80 21.97 29.56 7.60
C PRO A 80 22.92 29.18 8.75
N GLY A 81 24.22 29.44 8.58
CA GLY A 81 25.25 29.18 9.59
C GLY A 81 26.21 28.05 9.21
N ASN A 82 26.99 27.59 10.18
CA ASN A 82 27.95 26.50 9.97
C ASN A 82 27.21 25.14 10.05
N PRO A 83 27.26 24.30 9.01
CA PRO A 83 26.60 22.99 9.00
C PRO A 83 26.94 22.11 10.19
N LYS A 84 28.16 22.25 10.75
CA LYS A 84 28.62 21.49 11.93
C LYS A 84 27.88 21.85 13.23
N HIS A 85 27.15 22.96 13.24
CA HIS A 85 26.39 23.45 14.39
C HIS A 85 24.88 23.49 14.11
N THR A 86 24.44 23.03 12.94
CA THR A 86 23.02 22.92 12.61
C THR A 86 22.39 21.88 13.54
N GLN A 87 21.46 22.31 14.39
CA GLN A 87 20.60 21.42 15.16
C GLN A 87 19.26 21.30 14.44
N ILE A 88 18.93 20.09 14.01
CA ILE A 88 17.59 19.73 13.53
C ILE A 88 16.93 18.92 14.64
N SER A 89 15.76 19.34 15.09
CA SER A 89 14.98 18.57 16.05
C SER A 89 14.47 17.27 15.41
N LEU A 90 14.23 16.24 16.21
CA LEU A 90 13.65 14.99 15.71
C LEU A 90 12.32 15.25 14.99
N GLN A 91 11.48 16.14 15.55
CA GLN A 91 10.24 16.59 14.91
C GLN A 91 10.48 17.16 13.51
N GLN A 92 11.49 18.01 13.31
CA GLN A 92 11.80 18.54 11.97
C GLN A 92 12.39 17.50 11.01
N HIS A 93 12.98 16.42 11.53
CA HIS A 93 13.51 15.33 10.73
C HIS A 93 12.40 14.38 10.24
N LEU A 94 11.46 14.07 11.13
CA LEU A 94 10.29 13.22 10.86
C LEU A 94 9.25 13.97 10.01
N PHE A 95 9.01 15.25 10.32
CA PHE A 95 8.07 16.14 9.63
C PHE A 95 8.77 17.27 8.87
N PRO A 96 9.59 16.98 7.83
CA PRO A 96 10.21 18.02 7.04
C PRO A 96 9.16 18.70 6.16
N ASP A 97 9.32 20.00 5.92
CA ASP A 97 8.62 20.63 4.80
C ASP A 97 8.98 19.88 3.52
N PHE A 98 7.98 19.67 2.67
CA PHE A 98 8.13 18.84 1.49
C PHE A 98 7.65 19.52 0.22
N PHE A 99 8.16 18.99 -0.89
CA PHE A 99 7.76 19.37 -2.24
C PHE A 99 7.41 18.12 -3.02
N VAL A 100 6.37 18.19 -3.86
CA VAL A 100 5.93 17.09 -4.72
C VAL A 100 6.10 17.50 -6.17
N PHE A 101 6.59 16.58 -6.99
CA PHE A 101 6.80 16.78 -8.42
C PHE A 101 6.33 15.56 -9.20
N ASP A 102 5.74 15.82 -10.35
CA ASP A 102 5.69 14.86 -11.45
C ASP A 102 6.92 15.07 -12.34
N LEU A 103 7.47 13.98 -12.86
CA LEU A 103 8.43 14.02 -13.95
C LEU A 103 7.71 13.77 -15.28
N ASP A 104 7.40 14.83 -16.00
CA ASP A 104 6.87 14.73 -17.36
C ASP A 104 8.03 14.52 -18.34
N ILE A 105 7.76 13.85 -19.47
CA ILE A 105 8.73 13.77 -20.57
C ILE A 105 8.07 14.38 -21.81
N ILE A 106 8.60 15.54 -22.22
CA ILE A 106 8.10 16.33 -23.34
C ILE A 106 9.27 16.53 -24.31
N ASP A 107 9.09 16.14 -25.58
CA ASP A 107 10.13 16.24 -26.62
C ASP A 107 11.49 15.66 -26.20
N GLU A 108 11.49 14.43 -25.66
CA GLU A 108 12.67 13.71 -25.13
C GLU A 108 13.39 14.40 -23.96
N LYS A 109 12.78 15.42 -23.36
CA LYS A 109 13.34 16.14 -22.21
C LYS A 109 12.58 15.83 -20.95
N LEU A 110 13.35 15.60 -19.88
CA LEU A 110 12.83 15.46 -18.53
C LEU A 110 12.38 16.83 -18.02
N CYS A 111 11.10 16.98 -17.74
CA CYS A 111 10.47 18.23 -17.31
C CYS A 111 9.82 18.05 -15.93
N PRO A 112 10.48 18.49 -14.84
CA PRO A 112 9.86 18.54 -13.54
C PRO A 112 8.67 19.48 -13.52
N ARG A 113 7.51 18.99 -13.11
CA ARG A 113 6.32 19.79 -12.87
C ARG A 113 5.99 19.77 -11.39
N ARG A 114 6.09 20.94 -10.75
CA ARG A 114 5.76 21.08 -9.33
C ARG A 114 4.26 20.90 -9.13
N ILE A 115 3.91 20.01 -8.20
CA ILE A 115 2.54 19.85 -7.73
C ILE A 115 2.44 20.58 -6.40
N PHE A 116 1.58 21.60 -6.35
CA PHE A 116 1.25 22.28 -5.09
C PHE A 116 0.23 21.43 -4.32
N SER A 117 0.71 20.32 -3.77
CA SER A 117 -0.06 19.55 -2.81
C SER A 117 0.14 20.15 -1.42
N LYS A 118 -0.96 20.37 -0.69
CA LYS A 118 -0.91 20.71 0.74
C LYS A 118 -0.69 19.48 1.62
N GLU A 119 -0.67 18.30 0.99
CA GLU A 119 -0.82 17.00 1.60
C GLU A 119 0.23 16.03 1.02
N PRO A 120 0.96 15.27 1.84
CA PRO A 120 1.96 14.34 1.33
C PRO A 120 1.28 13.25 0.48
N PRO A 121 1.97 12.66 -0.53
CA PRO A 121 1.40 11.74 -1.53
C PRO A 121 0.83 10.42 -0.97
N PHE A 122 0.85 10.23 0.35
CA PHE A 122 0.28 9.09 1.06
C PHE A 122 -1.17 9.30 1.55
N GLN A 123 -1.77 10.48 1.35
CA GLN A 123 -3.09 10.84 1.90
C GLN A 123 -4.29 10.32 1.07
N TRP A 124 -4.22 9.08 0.55
CA TRP A 124 -5.42 8.39 0.03
C TRP A 124 -6.21 7.70 1.14
N THR A 125 -5.67 7.70 2.37
CA THR A 125 -6.23 7.06 3.57
C THR A 125 -5.94 7.91 4.81
N HIS A 126 -6.71 7.73 5.87
CA HIS A 126 -6.54 8.48 7.12
C HIS A 126 -5.38 7.92 7.95
N PHE A 127 -4.73 8.79 8.71
CA PHE A 127 -3.69 8.43 9.67
C PHE A 127 -4.25 8.55 11.08
N TYR A 128 -4.07 7.51 11.87
CA TYR A 128 -4.52 7.44 13.26
C TYR A 128 -3.33 7.31 14.21
N ASP A 129 -3.32 8.17 15.22
CA ASP A 129 -2.46 8.02 16.38
C ASP A 129 -2.93 6.81 17.21
N PRO A 130 -2.03 5.97 17.76
CA PRO A 130 -2.44 4.77 18.49
C PRO A 130 -3.26 5.10 19.74
N ALA A 131 -3.05 6.28 20.36
CA ALA A 131 -3.83 6.74 21.50
C ALA A 131 -5.29 7.07 21.12
N GLY A 132 -5.56 7.35 19.85
CA GLY A 132 -6.91 7.56 19.30
C GLY A 132 -7.63 6.26 18.92
N VAL A 133 -6.98 5.10 19.04
CA VAL A 133 -7.54 3.80 18.66
C VAL A 133 -7.93 3.02 19.92
N ILE A 134 -9.23 2.84 20.13
CA ILE A 134 -9.77 2.22 21.33
C ILE A 134 -9.87 0.70 21.13
N LEU A 135 -9.31 -0.09 22.05
CA LEU A 135 -9.40 -1.54 21.99
C LEU A 135 -10.82 -2.02 22.32
N SER A 136 -11.36 -2.94 21.52
CA SER A 136 -12.70 -3.52 21.74
C SER A 136 -12.59 -5.03 21.94
N PHE A 137 -12.71 -5.47 23.19
CA PHE A 137 -12.77 -6.88 23.57
C PHE A 137 -14.13 -7.23 24.18
N ARG A 138 -14.56 -8.48 24.04
CA ARG A 138 -15.76 -8.99 24.74
C ARG A 138 -15.52 -8.98 26.26
N ASP A 139 -14.36 -9.47 26.68
CA ASP A 139 -13.91 -9.42 28.06
C ASP A 139 -12.80 -8.36 28.19
N PRO A 140 -12.99 -7.27 28.96
CA PRO A 140 -12.03 -6.17 29.03
C PRO A 140 -10.62 -6.57 29.50
N GLU A 141 -10.51 -7.61 30.33
CA GLU A 141 -9.21 -8.12 30.80
C GLU A 141 -8.34 -8.67 29.67
N ASP A 142 -8.96 -9.18 28.59
CA ASP A 142 -8.23 -9.70 27.43
C ASP A 142 -7.35 -8.64 26.76
N ALA A 143 -7.69 -7.35 26.91
CA ALA A 143 -6.90 -6.25 26.38
C ALA A 143 -5.47 -6.20 26.92
N LEU A 144 -5.22 -6.83 28.07
CA LEU A 144 -3.91 -6.83 28.72
C LEU A 144 -2.93 -7.85 28.11
N PHE A 145 -3.41 -8.87 27.40
CA PHE A 145 -2.56 -9.99 26.96
C PHE A 145 -2.92 -10.57 25.58
N LYS A 146 -4.12 -10.33 25.05
CA LYS A 146 -4.50 -10.78 23.70
C LYS A 146 -4.19 -9.68 22.67
N GLN A 147 -3.76 -10.11 21.49
CA GLN A 147 -3.56 -9.19 20.37
C GLN A 147 -4.91 -8.61 19.93
N PRO A 148 -5.04 -7.29 19.78
CA PRO A 148 -6.29 -6.68 19.37
C PRO A 148 -6.62 -7.03 17.93
N ARG A 149 -7.88 -7.38 17.70
CA ARG A 149 -8.45 -7.61 16.36
C ARG A 149 -9.57 -6.66 16.04
N LYS A 150 -10.42 -6.34 17.01
CA LYS A 150 -11.47 -5.32 16.89
C LYS A 150 -11.04 -4.07 17.64
N VAL A 151 -11.11 -2.93 16.98
CA VAL A 151 -10.81 -1.62 17.54
C VAL A 151 -11.88 -0.62 17.14
N LEU A 152 -11.96 0.51 17.85
CA LEU A 152 -12.86 1.60 17.55
C LEU A 152 -12.05 2.86 17.28
N ILE A 153 -12.48 3.63 16.28
CA ILE A 153 -11.91 4.92 15.89
C ILE A 153 -12.99 5.99 15.90
N ASP A 154 -12.59 7.25 15.69
CA ASP A 154 -13.48 8.42 15.65
C ASP A 154 -14.37 8.49 16.91
N ASP A 155 -13.74 8.55 18.09
CA ASP A 155 -14.42 8.58 19.40
C ASP A 155 -15.39 7.42 19.64
N GLY A 156 -15.03 6.24 19.12
CA GLY A 156 -15.81 5.01 19.30
C GLY A 156 -16.95 4.81 18.31
N GLN A 157 -17.08 5.68 17.30
CA GLN A 157 -18.21 5.63 16.35
C GLN A 157 -18.02 4.58 15.25
N VAL A 158 -16.78 4.23 14.92
CA VAL A 158 -16.49 3.34 13.78
C VAL A 158 -15.75 2.10 14.27
N GLU A 159 -16.30 0.92 13.97
CA GLU A 159 -15.68 -0.37 14.29
C GLU A 159 -14.74 -0.81 13.17
N CYS A 160 -13.52 -1.18 13.51
CA CYS A 160 -12.49 -1.63 12.57
C CYS A 160 -11.87 -2.96 12.99
N PHE A 161 -11.47 -3.73 11.98
CA PHE A 161 -10.50 -4.80 12.14
C PHE A 161 -9.10 -4.20 12.11
N TYR A 162 -8.35 -4.36 13.21
CA TYR A 162 -6.95 -3.98 13.30
C TYR A 162 -6.07 -5.12 12.78
N LYS A 163 -5.35 -4.85 11.70
CA LYS A 163 -4.36 -5.75 11.15
C LYS A 163 -2.95 -5.25 11.52
N PRO A 164 -2.26 -5.89 12.47
CA PRO A 164 -0.92 -5.48 12.84
C PRO A 164 0.06 -5.67 11.68
N CYS A 165 0.97 -4.73 11.53
CA CYS A 165 2.09 -4.82 10.60
C CYS A 165 3.38 -5.05 11.38
N HIS A 166 4.09 -6.12 11.07
CA HIS A 166 5.35 -6.46 11.72
C HIS A 166 6.58 -6.05 10.89
N SER A 167 6.35 -5.54 9.68
CA SER A 167 7.39 -5.09 8.76
C SER A 167 6.85 -4.02 7.82
N SER A 168 7.68 -3.02 7.55
CA SER A 168 7.39 -1.98 6.57
C SER A 168 7.16 -2.52 5.16
N THR A 169 7.83 -3.62 4.78
CA THR A 169 7.65 -4.26 3.46
C THR A 169 6.27 -4.90 3.34
N GLN A 170 5.82 -5.59 4.42
CA GLN A 170 4.49 -6.16 4.51
C GLN A 170 3.41 -5.07 4.47
N ALA A 171 3.57 -4.04 5.32
CA ALA A 171 2.64 -2.91 5.37
C ALA A 171 2.50 -2.23 4.00
N THR A 172 3.64 -1.95 3.35
CA THR A 172 3.66 -1.32 2.02
C THR A 172 2.97 -2.18 0.97
N ARG A 173 3.22 -3.50 0.97
CA ARG A 173 2.56 -4.42 0.03
C ARG A 173 1.05 -4.43 0.22
N GLU A 174 0.59 -4.50 1.47
CA GLU A 174 -0.83 -4.53 1.79
C GLU A 174 -1.53 -3.22 1.44
N LEU A 175 -0.89 -2.08 1.72
CA LEU A 175 -1.39 -0.76 1.37
C LEU A 175 -1.45 -0.53 -0.13
N LYS A 176 -0.47 -1.01 -0.90
CA LYS A 176 -0.52 -0.98 -2.37
C LYS A 176 -1.73 -1.74 -2.90
N SER A 177 -1.99 -2.95 -2.40
CA SER A 177 -3.18 -3.72 -2.78
C SER A 177 -4.48 -3.00 -2.42
N CYS A 178 -4.58 -2.45 -1.20
CA CYS A 178 -5.77 -1.70 -0.78
C CYS A 178 -5.99 -0.45 -1.64
N LYS A 179 -4.92 0.28 -1.96
CA LYS A 179 -4.98 1.45 -2.84
C LYS A 179 -5.45 1.08 -4.25
N ALA A 180 -4.95 -0.02 -4.82
CA ALA A 180 -5.36 -0.50 -6.13
C ALA A 180 -6.86 -0.87 -6.16
N ILE A 181 -7.34 -1.58 -5.12
CA ILE A 181 -8.78 -1.92 -4.97
C ILE A 181 -9.63 -0.65 -4.88
N ALA A 182 -9.17 0.36 -4.11
CA ALA A 182 -9.84 1.64 -3.97
C ALA A 182 -9.91 2.39 -5.31
N ALA A 183 -8.79 2.48 -6.03
CA ALA A 183 -8.68 3.20 -7.30
C ALA A 183 -9.52 2.55 -8.41
N ALA A 184 -9.67 1.22 -8.38
CA ALA A 184 -10.53 0.48 -9.29
C ALA A 184 -12.04 0.62 -8.97
N GLY A 185 -12.41 1.38 -7.91
CA GLY A 185 -13.81 1.62 -7.54
C GLY A 185 -14.53 0.36 -7.03
N LEU A 186 -13.79 -0.69 -6.65
CA LEU A 186 -14.40 -1.98 -6.33
C LEU A 186 -15.13 -1.99 -4.98
N TYR A 187 -14.93 -0.95 -4.15
CA TYR A 187 -15.63 -0.79 -2.87
C TYR A 187 -17.12 -0.49 -3.01
N ASP A 188 -17.59 -0.04 -4.17
CA ASP A 188 -19.02 0.24 -4.39
C ASP A 188 -19.83 -1.04 -4.69
N GLY A 189 -19.17 -2.22 -4.72
CA GLY A 189 -19.77 -3.52 -5.00
C GLY A 189 -19.57 -4.58 -3.91
N GLN A 190 -19.27 -5.83 -4.29
CA GLN A 190 -19.11 -6.98 -3.36
C GLN A 190 -17.95 -6.80 -2.37
N LEU A 191 -16.93 -5.99 -2.71
CA LEU A 191 -15.76 -5.72 -1.87
C LEU A 191 -15.98 -4.63 -0.81
N ASN A 192 -17.17 -4.04 -0.73
CA ASN A 192 -17.54 -3.02 0.27
C ASN A 192 -17.28 -3.48 1.73
N ARG A 193 -17.17 -4.79 1.96
CA ARG A 193 -16.98 -5.37 3.29
C ARG A 193 -15.54 -5.39 3.81
N CYS A 194 -14.55 -5.04 2.98
CA CYS A 194 -13.13 -4.98 3.36
C CYS A 194 -12.51 -3.64 2.97
N ARG A 195 -13.17 -2.53 3.32
CA ARG A 195 -12.68 -1.18 3.03
C ARG A 195 -11.59 -0.78 4.02
N ILE A 196 -10.58 -0.07 3.55
CA ILE A 196 -9.59 0.57 4.43
C ILE A 196 -10.17 1.86 5.02
N HIS A 197 -10.06 2.00 6.33
CA HIS A 197 -10.41 3.22 7.07
C HIS A 197 -9.19 4.10 7.31
N GLY A 198 -8.03 3.49 7.54
CA GLY A 198 -6.81 4.22 7.85
C GLY A 198 -5.63 3.32 8.12
N VAL A 199 -4.53 3.94 8.53
CA VAL A 199 -3.35 3.29 9.08
C VAL A 199 -3.05 3.84 10.46
N VAL A 200 -2.58 2.97 11.35
CA VAL A 200 -2.09 3.35 12.67
C VAL A 200 -0.58 3.52 12.59
N MET A 201 -0.08 4.69 12.95
CA MET A 201 1.35 5.00 12.94
C MET A 201 1.78 5.51 14.31
N ASP A 202 3.01 5.22 14.73
CA ASP A 202 3.58 5.84 15.93
C ASP A 202 4.17 7.22 15.64
N GLU A 203 4.72 7.86 16.68
CA GLU A 203 5.38 9.16 16.62
C GLU A 203 6.61 9.17 15.68
N ASP A 204 7.15 8.01 15.33
CA ASP A 204 8.32 7.82 14.46
C ASP A 204 7.93 7.45 13.00
N ASP A 205 6.66 7.64 12.62
CA ASP A 205 6.08 7.31 11.31
C ASP A 205 6.17 5.81 10.95
N PHE A 206 6.33 4.92 11.94
CA PHE A 206 6.29 3.49 11.70
C PHE A 206 4.85 3.01 11.62
N ILE A 207 4.51 2.28 10.55
CA ILE A 207 3.18 1.70 10.38
C ILE A 207 3.03 0.51 11.33
N LEU A 208 2.28 0.73 12.41
CA LEU A 208 1.97 -0.28 13.42
C LEU A 208 0.87 -1.24 12.92
N GLY A 209 -0.06 -0.74 12.10
CA GLY A 209 -1.11 -1.57 11.53
C GLY A 209 -2.05 -0.85 10.57
N ILE A 210 -2.93 -1.63 9.94
CA ILE A 210 -3.92 -1.18 8.97
C ILE A 210 -5.31 -1.37 9.59
N LEU A 211 -6.18 -0.37 9.42
CA LEU A 211 -7.57 -0.39 9.87
C LEU A 211 -8.47 -0.74 8.68
N LEU A 212 -9.12 -1.90 8.77
CA LEU A 212 -10.05 -2.41 7.76
C LEU A 212 -11.47 -2.44 8.33
N SER A 213 -12.49 -2.49 7.47
CA SER A 213 -13.88 -2.68 7.91
C SER A 213 -13.99 -3.94 8.75
N TYR A 214 -14.61 -3.82 9.92
CA TYR A 214 -14.85 -4.97 10.77
C TYR A 214 -15.97 -5.83 10.19
N VAL A 215 -15.70 -7.11 10.00
CA VAL A 215 -16.73 -8.10 9.63
C VAL A 215 -16.93 -9.02 10.82
N ASP A 216 -18.10 -8.93 11.44
CA ASP A 216 -18.46 -9.83 12.53
C ASP A 216 -18.71 -11.24 11.98
N CYS A 217 -17.77 -12.13 12.25
CA CYS A 217 -17.84 -13.54 11.89
C CYS A 217 -18.31 -14.43 13.03
N ALA A 218 -18.75 -13.86 14.17
CA ALA A 218 -19.03 -14.57 15.42
C ALA A 218 -17.86 -15.48 15.85
N ASP A 219 -16.63 -14.98 15.68
CA ASP A 219 -15.36 -15.70 15.93
C ASP A 219 -15.18 -17.01 15.13
N CYS A 220 -16.01 -17.25 14.11
CA CYS A 220 -15.98 -18.46 13.31
C CYS A 220 -15.54 -18.17 11.87
N PRO A 221 -14.24 -18.36 11.53
CA PRO A 221 -13.75 -18.18 10.17
C PRO A 221 -14.39 -19.20 9.22
N LEU A 222 -14.38 -18.91 7.91
CA LEU A 222 -14.97 -19.79 6.90
C LEU A 222 -14.45 -21.24 6.98
N SER A 223 -13.16 -21.40 7.29
CA SER A 223 -12.51 -22.71 7.47
C SER A 223 -13.02 -23.51 8.67
N ALA A 224 -13.60 -22.85 9.66
CA ALA A 224 -14.23 -23.48 10.81
C ALA A 224 -15.73 -23.71 10.60
N ARG A 225 -16.35 -23.04 9.60
CA ARG A 225 -17.76 -23.23 9.23
C ARG A 225 -17.99 -24.48 8.39
N VAL A 226 -16.99 -24.92 7.63
CA VAL A 226 -17.07 -26.19 6.89
C VAL A 226 -16.46 -27.29 7.74
N HIS A 227 -17.32 -28.02 8.47
CA HIS A 227 -16.85 -29.05 9.38
C HIS A 227 -16.58 -30.36 8.62
N PRO A 228 -15.37 -30.96 8.71
CA PRO A 228 -15.04 -32.17 7.94
C PRO A 228 -15.95 -33.37 8.20
N LYS A 229 -16.60 -33.41 9.38
CA LYS A 229 -17.48 -34.51 9.80
C LYS A 229 -18.96 -34.23 9.52
N GLU A 230 -19.30 -33.04 9.04
CA GLU A 230 -20.68 -32.63 8.73
C GLU A 230 -20.69 -32.05 7.30
N PRO A 231 -20.62 -32.92 6.28
CA PRO A 231 -20.43 -32.50 4.89
C PRO A 231 -21.59 -31.66 4.34
N ASP A 232 -22.76 -31.67 5.00
CA ASP A 232 -23.93 -30.88 4.63
C ASP A 232 -24.05 -29.55 5.41
N ASP A 233 -23.12 -29.25 6.34
CA ASP A 233 -23.06 -27.97 7.06
C ASP A 233 -21.83 -27.15 6.62
N PRO A 234 -21.99 -25.93 6.08
CA PRO A 234 -23.24 -25.29 5.72
C PRO A 234 -23.87 -25.94 4.47
N PRO A 235 -25.20 -25.78 4.25
CA PRO A 235 -25.90 -26.37 3.12
C PRO A 235 -25.25 -26.07 1.77
N MET A 236 -25.36 -26.99 0.82
CA MET A 236 -24.78 -26.84 -0.52
C MET A 236 -25.20 -25.55 -1.25
N SER A 237 -26.40 -25.04 -0.99
CA SER A 237 -26.86 -23.74 -1.50
C SER A 237 -26.02 -22.56 -0.98
N VAL A 238 -25.61 -22.62 0.29
CA VAL A 238 -24.73 -21.62 0.93
C VAL A 238 -23.32 -21.71 0.36
N ARG A 239 -22.77 -22.93 0.22
CA ARG A 239 -21.45 -23.16 -0.37
C ARG A 239 -21.36 -22.65 -1.81
N ARG A 240 -22.38 -22.94 -2.63
CA ARG A 240 -22.49 -22.41 -4.00
C ARG A 240 -22.55 -20.88 -4.02
N ASN A 241 -23.27 -20.27 -3.08
CA ASN A 241 -23.33 -18.82 -2.99
C ASN A 241 -21.98 -18.20 -2.62
N TRP A 242 -21.26 -18.80 -1.66
CA TRP A 242 -19.90 -18.38 -1.29
C TRP A 242 -18.92 -18.55 -2.46
N SER A 243 -18.96 -19.68 -3.17
CA SER A 243 -18.15 -19.88 -4.38
C SER A 243 -18.43 -18.81 -5.42
N ARG A 244 -19.70 -18.54 -5.71
CA ARG A 244 -20.09 -17.49 -6.65
C ARG A 244 -19.57 -16.11 -6.22
N GLN A 245 -19.61 -15.78 -4.93
CA GLN A 245 -19.06 -14.52 -4.41
C GLN A 245 -17.54 -14.43 -4.58
N LEU A 246 -16.82 -15.54 -4.32
CA LEU A 246 -15.38 -15.63 -4.54
C LEU A 246 -15.03 -15.48 -6.02
N ASP A 247 -15.75 -16.17 -6.90
CA ASP A 247 -15.53 -16.12 -8.34
C ASP A 247 -15.77 -14.71 -8.89
N MET A 248 -16.88 -14.07 -8.51
CA MET A 248 -17.15 -12.68 -8.87
C MET A 248 -16.06 -11.73 -8.36
N THR A 249 -15.64 -11.89 -7.11
CA THR A 249 -14.59 -11.05 -6.52
C THR A 249 -13.27 -11.22 -7.26
N LEU A 250 -12.89 -12.47 -7.57
CA LEU A 250 -11.68 -12.77 -8.30
C LEU A 250 -11.72 -12.21 -9.72
N SER A 251 -12.85 -12.35 -10.43
CA SER A 251 -13.03 -11.74 -11.74
C SER A 251 -12.87 -10.23 -11.70
N SER A 252 -13.50 -9.55 -10.73
CA SER A 252 -13.35 -8.09 -10.59
C SER A 252 -11.91 -7.66 -10.26
N LEU A 253 -11.21 -8.44 -9.43
CA LEU A 253 -9.79 -8.18 -9.14
C LEU A 253 -8.92 -8.41 -10.38
N GLN A 254 -9.17 -9.48 -11.14
CA GLN A 254 -8.41 -9.78 -12.34
C GLN A 254 -8.66 -8.75 -13.45
N GLU A 255 -9.90 -8.32 -13.65
CA GLU A 255 -10.28 -7.24 -14.57
C GLU A 255 -9.61 -5.91 -14.20
N ALA A 256 -9.47 -5.64 -12.90
CA ALA A 256 -8.77 -4.47 -12.39
C ALA A 256 -7.24 -4.61 -12.41
N GLY A 257 -6.71 -5.75 -12.86
CA GLY A 257 -5.29 -6.05 -12.76
C GLY A 257 -4.84 -5.99 -11.29
N ILE A 258 -5.41 -6.81 -10.41
CA ILE A 258 -5.03 -6.92 -8.98
C ILE A 258 -4.81 -8.39 -8.63
N VAL A 259 -3.60 -8.73 -8.17
CA VAL A 259 -3.27 -10.09 -7.71
C VAL A 259 -3.54 -10.20 -6.21
N TRP A 260 -4.49 -11.04 -5.83
CA TRP A 260 -4.73 -11.40 -4.42
C TRP A 260 -3.60 -12.31 -3.91
N GLY A 261 -3.09 -12.04 -2.71
CA GLY A 261 -1.93 -12.75 -2.14
C GLY A 261 -2.17 -14.24 -1.86
N ASP A 262 -1.13 -15.04 -2.16
CA ASP A 262 -0.97 -16.50 -2.08
C ASP A 262 -2.11 -17.36 -2.64
N ALA A 263 -1.93 -17.84 -3.88
CA ALA A 263 -2.82 -18.77 -4.57
C ALA A 263 -3.09 -20.06 -3.77
N MET A 264 -2.17 -20.43 -2.85
CA MET A 264 -2.29 -21.58 -1.97
C MET A 264 -3.52 -21.48 -1.03
N GLY A 265 -3.86 -20.28 -0.57
CA GLY A 265 -5.03 -20.06 0.30
C GLY A 265 -6.36 -20.26 -0.43
N MET A 266 -6.43 -19.85 -1.70
CA MET A 266 -7.62 -19.97 -2.55
C MET A 266 -7.87 -21.42 -2.97
N ALA A 267 -6.82 -22.15 -3.33
CA ALA A 267 -6.90 -23.59 -3.61
C ALA A 267 -7.45 -24.33 -2.37
N LYS A 268 -6.98 -23.96 -1.17
CA LYS A 268 -7.43 -24.56 0.08
C LYS A 268 -8.85 -24.18 0.47
N ILE A 269 -9.31 -22.96 0.18
CA ILE A 269 -10.72 -22.56 0.39
C ILE A 269 -11.64 -23.28 -0.59
N ARG A 270 -11.27 -23.39 -1.87
CA ARG A 270 -12.04 -24.17 -2.85
C ARG A 270 -12.08 -25.65 -2.50
N GLU A 271 -10.94 -26.22 -2.11
CA GLU A 271 -10.86 -27.58 -1.59
C GLU A 271 -11.80 -27.74 -0.39
N LEU A 272 -11.75 -26.86 0.61
CA LEU A 272 -12.65 -26.89 1.76
C LEU A 272 -14.14 -26.78 1.38
N LEU A 273 -14.51 -25.99 0.37
CA LEU A 273 -15.90 -25.84 -0.07
C LEU A 273 -16.43 -27.07 -0.83
N PHE A 274 -15.55 -27.85 -1.45
CA PHE A 274 -15.91 -28.92 -2.40
C PHE A 274 -15.25 -30.29 -2.10
N SER A 275 -14.59 -30.49 -0.96
CA SER A 275 -13.89 -31.73 -0.55
C SER A 275 -14.74 -33.01 -0.51
N SER A 276 -16.05 -32.96 -0.78
CA SER A 276 -16.92 -34.14 -0.88
C SER A 276 -17.18 -34.61 -2.30
N GLU A 277 -16.61 -33.98 -3.33
CA GLU A 277 -16.61 -34.54 -4.69
C GLU A 277 -15.47 -35.56 -4.84
N THR A 278 -15.60 -36.71 -4.17
CA THR A 278 -15.01 -37.94 -4.71
C THR A 278 -15.95 -38.43 -5.81
N GLU A 279 -15.42 -38.47 -7.03
CA GLU A 279 -16.08 -38.97 -8.25
C GLU A 279 -16.75 -40.35 -8.03
N PRO A 280 -17.86 -40.62 -8.73
CA PRO A 280 -18.51 -41.94 -8.75
C PRO A 280 -17.68 -43.04 -9.41
#